data_AF-F6H9F8-F1
#
_entry.id   AF-F6H9F8-F1
#
_cell.length_a   1.000
_cell.length_b   1.000
_cell.length_c   1.000
_cell.angle_alpha   90.00
_cell.angle_beta   90.00
_cell.angle_gamma   90.00
#
_symmetry.space_group_name_H-M   'P 1'
#
loop_
_entity.id
_entity.type
_entity.pdbx_description
1 polymer ?
#
loop_
_entity_poly.entity_id
_entity_poly.type
_entity_poly.pdbx_seq_one_letter_code
_entity_poly.pdbx_strand_id
1 'polypeptide(L)' 'MRSFKPKNGDGDDVEQAKLRVGLNSAIITEKPNVQWSDVAGLENAKQALQEAIILPVKFPQFFTGKRRP' A
#
# COMPACT_ATOMS: atom_id res chain seq x y z
N MET A 1 37.28 24.15 12.44
CA MET A 1 35.93 24.70 12.14
C MET A 1 35.32 23.90 11.00
N ARG A 2 34.36 23.02 11.26
CA ARG A 2 33.62 22.34 10.19
C ARG A 2 32.44 23.23 9.79
N SER A 3 32.43 23.63 8.53
CA SER A 3 31.40 24.49 7.94
C SER A 3 30.04 23.80 7.99
N PHE A 4 29.06 24.42 8.64
CA PHE A 4 27.65 24.04 8.53
C PHE A 4 27.11 24.66 7.24
N LYS A 5 26.88 23.84 6.21
CA LYS A 5 26.04 24.25 5.08
C LYS A 5 24.58 24.29 5.55
N PRO A 6 23.84 25.39 5.33
CA PRO A 6 22.40 25.37 5.54
C PRO A 6 21.78 24.44 4.49
N LYS A 7 20.96 23.49 4.94
CA LYS A 7 20.05 22.76 4.05
C LYS A 7 18.94 23.75 3.67
N ASN A 8 18.80 24.05 2.38
CA ASN A 8 17.61 24.74 1.85
C ASN A 8 16.39 23.85 2.12
N GLY A 9 15.65 24.13 3.20
CA GLY A 9 14.59 23.28 3.74
C GLY A 9 13.17 23.58 3.22
N ASP A 10 12.94 24.73 2.58
CA ASP A 10 11.56 25.14 2.27
C ASP A 10 11.00 24.59 0.94
N GLY A 11 11.87 24.21 -0.01
CA GLY A 11 11.43 23.71 -1.33
C GLY A 11 11.05 22.23 -1.35
N ASP A 12 11.81 21.40 -0.63
CA ASP A 12 11.61 19.95 -0.60
C ASP A 12 10.33 19.57 0.18
N ASP A 13 10.01 20.31 1.24
CA ASP A 13 8.80 20.07 2.04
C ASP A 13 7.52 20.37 1.25
N VAL A 14 7.55 21.38 0.36
CA VAL A 14 6.41 21.74 -0.49
C VAL A 14 6.15 20.67 -1.55
N GLU A 15 7.19 20.14 -2.19
CA GLU A 15 7.06 19.05 -3.16
C GLU A 15 6.63 17.73 -2.47
N GLN A 16 7.20 17.40 -1.31
CA GLN A 16 6.77 16.25 -0.52
C GLN A 16 5.31 16.38 -0.07
N ALA A 17 4.86 17.58 0.31
CA ALA A 17 3.47 17.83 0.66
C ALA A 17 2.53 17.63 -0.54
N LYS A 18 2.87 18.14 -1.73
CA LYS A 18 2.08 17.92 -2.95
C LYS A 18 1.99 16.44 -3.31
N LEU A 19 3.11 15.70 -3.19
CA LEU A 19 3.14 14.25 -3.44
C LEU A 19 2.25 13.51 -2.45
N ARG A 20 2.30 13.84 -1.15
CA ARG A 20 1.44 13.24 -0.13
C ARG A 20 -0.04 13.52 -0.38
N VAL A 21 -0.40 14.74 -0.80
CA VAL A 21 -1.77 15.10 -1.16
C VAL A 21 -2.24 14.29 -2.36
N GLY A 22 -1.42 14.17 -3.41
CA GLY A 22 -1.71 13.34 -4.57
C GLY A 22 -1.94 11.87 -4.18
N LEU A 23 -1.07 11.29 -3.35
CA LEU A 23 -1.20 9.92 -2.88
C LEU A 23 -2.47 9.72 -2.05
N ASN A 24 -2.76 10.63 -1.11
CA ASN A 24 -3.95 10.54 -0.28
C ASN A 24 -5.25 10.59 -1.09
N SER A 25 -5.26 11.34 -2.20
CA SER A 25 -6.42 11.42 -3.10
C SER A 25 -6.68 10.11 -3.88
N ALA A 26 -5.66 9.27 -4.05
CA ALA A 26 -5.77 7.98 -4.73
C ALA A 26 -6.13 6.83 -3.78
N ILE A 27 -6.07 7.05 -2.47
CA ILE A 27 -6.44 6.05 -1.47
C ILE A 27 -7.96 6.05 -1.34
N ILE A 28 -8.57 4.93 -1.71
CA ILE A 28 -10.00 4.71 -1.51
C ILE A 28 -10.25 4.47 -0.02
N THR A 29 -10.97 5.38 0.63
CA THR A 29 -11.32 5.30 2.06
C THR A 29 -12.63 4.54 2.30
N GLU A 30 -13.50 4.48 1.30
CA GLU A 30 -14.79 3.80 1.38
C GLU A 30 -14.68 2.37 0.86
N LYS A 31 -15.31 1.43 1.57
CA LYS A 31 -15.35 0.04 1.12
C LYS A 31 -16.51 -0.14 0.12
N PRO A 32 -16.24 -0.41 -1.17
CA PRO A 32 -17.31 -0.73 -2.11
C PRO A 32 -18.00 -2.04 -1.66
N ASN A 33 -19.32 -2.07 -1.74
CA ASN A 33 -20.13 -3.19 -1.25
C ASN A 33 -20.22 -4.32 -2.29
N VAL A 34 -19.08 -4.86 -2.70
CA VAL A 34 -18.96 -5.94 -3.69
C VAL A 34 -18.48 -7.21 -3.02
N GLN A 35 -19.21 -8.30 -3.21
CA GLN A 35 -18.86 -9.62 -2.71
C GLN A 35 -18.25 -10.50 -3.81
N TRP A 36 -17.49 -11.52 -3.40
CA TRP A 36 -16.88 -12.47 -4.35
C TRP A 36 -17.91 -13.29 -5.14
N SER A 37 -19.13 -13.43 -4.61
CA SER A 37 -20.28 -14.05 -5.26
C SER A 37 -20.87 -13.19 -6.38
N ASP A 38 -20.64 -11.88 -6.34
CA ASP A 38 -21.21 -10.92 -7.31
C ASP A 38 -20.40 -10.89 -8.63
N VAL A 39 -19.21 -11.47 -8.61
CA VAL A 39 -18.34 -11.62 -9.78
C VAL A 39 -18.56 -13.02 -10.36
N ALA A 40 -18.97 -13.15 -11.61
CA ALA A 40 -19.09 -14.46 -12.27
C ALA A 40 -17.73 -14.96 -12.77
N GLY A 41 -17.43 -16.25 -12.59
CA GLY A 41 -16.20 -16.88 -13.07
C GLY A 41 -14.93 -16.44 -12.33
N LEU A 42 -13.78 -16.59 -13.01
CA LEU A 42 -12.44 -16.17 -12.55
C LEU A 42 -11.97 -16.88 -11.28
N GLU A 43 -12.36 -18.13 -11.08
CA GLU A 43 -12.11 -18.93 -9.87
C GLU A 43 -10.62 -18.98 -9.52
N ASN A 44 -9.76 -19.24 -10.50
CA ASN A 44 -8.30 -19.27 -10.30
C ASN A 44 -7.73 -17.92 -9.87
N ALA A 45 -8.23 -16.81 -10.43
CA ALA A 45 -7.77 -15.47 -10.09
C ALA A 45 -8.27 -15.05 -8.70
N LYS A 46 -9.52 -15.37 -8.35
CA LYS A 46 -10.07 -15.14 -7.00
C LYS A 46 -9.28 -15.92 -5.95
N GLN A 47 -8.98 -17.20 -6.23
CA GLN A 47 -8.20 -18.04 -5.33
C GLN A 47 -6.77 -17.48 -5.12
N ALA A 48 -6.08 -17.11 -6.20
CA ALA A 48 -4.74 -16.52 -6.11
C ALA A 48 -4.72 -15.23 -5.28
N LEU A 49 -5.71 -14.34 -5.44
CA LEU A 49 -5.82 -13.12 -4.65
C LEU A 49 -6.12 -13.40 -3.18
N GLN A 50 -6.99 -14.37 -2.89
CA GLN A 50 -7.28 -14.78 -1.51
C GLN A 50 -6.03 -15.35 -0.83
N GLU A 51 -5.28 -16.22 -1.51
CA GLU A 51 -4.06 -16.80 -0.94
C GLU A 51 -2.97 -15.74 -0.73
N ALA A 52 -2.76 -14.86 -1.71
CA ALA A 52 -1.71 -13.85 -1.65
C ALA A 52 -1.95 -12.75 -0.60
N ILE A 53 -3.21 -12.50 -0.21
CA ILE A 53 -3.56 -11.40 0.70
C ILE A 53 -4.09 -11.90 2.05
N ILE A 54 -4.95 -12.93 2.06
CA ILE A 54 -5.57 -13.42 3.30
C ILE A 54 -4.61 -14.26 4.12
N LEU A 55 -3.79 -15.11 3.49
CA LEU A 55 -2.86 -15.97 4.24
C LEU A 55 -1.80 -15.16 5.00
N PRO A 56 -1.16 -14.13 4.42
CA PRO A 56 -0.24 -13.28 5.17
C PRO A 56 -0.89 -12.59 6.38
N VAL A 57 -2.16 -12.18 6.26
CA VAL A 57 -2.88 -11.48 7.34
C VAL A 57 -3.37 -12.45 8.43
N LYS A 58 -3.89 -13.62 8.06
CA LYS A 58 -4.38 -14.62 9.03
C LYS A 58 -3.26 -15.41 9.70
N PHE A 59 -2.15 -15.61 9.00
CA PHE A 59 -1.06 -16.47 9.43
C PHE A 59 0.30 -15.75 9.34
N PRO A 60 0.46 -14.57 9.98
CA PRO A 60 1.66 -13.73 9.84
C PRO A 60 2.96 -14.46 10.21
N GLN A 61 2.89 -15.48 11.09
CA GLN A 61 4.00 -16.32 11.49
C GLN A 61 4.59 -17.17 10.36
N PHE A 62 3.81 -17.53 9.34
CA PHE A 62 4.28 -18.30 8.19
C PHE A 62 4.87 -17.42 7.07
N PHE A 63 4.70 -16.10 7.17
CA PHE A 63 5.14 -15.10 6.19
C PHE A 63 6.24 -14.19 6.76
N THR A 64 7.25 -14.78 7.40
CA THR A 64 8.43 -14.07 7.93
C THR A 64 9.64 -14.19 6.97
N GLY A 65 10.45 -13.13 6.82
CA GLY A 65 11.64 -13.13 5.94
C GLY A 65 11.34 -12.78 4.46
N LYS A 66 11.97 -13.49 3.49
CA LYS A 66 11.84 -13.26 2.02
C LYS A 66 10.45 -13.59 1.42
N ARG A 67 9.47 -13.95 2.26
CA ARG A 67 8.08 -14.26 1.88
C ARG A 67 7.09 -13.22 2.40
N ARG A 68 7.55 -12.00 2.67
CA ARG A 68 6.65 -10.86 2.82
C ARG A 68 6.15 -10.49 1.42
N PRO A 69 4.83 -10.34 1.22
CA PRO A 69 4.33 -9.70 0.01
C PRO A 69 4.82 -8.25 -0.08
#